data_AF-A0A969UZ67-F1
#
_entry.id   AF-A0A969UZ67-F1
#
_cell.length_a   1.000
_cell.length_b   1.000
_cell.length_c   1.000
_cell.angle_alpha   90.00
_cell.angle_beta   90.00
_cell.angle_gamma   90.00
#
_symmetry.space_group_name_H-M   'P 1'
#
loop_
_entity.id
_entity.type
_entity.pdbx_description
1 polymer ?
#
loop_
_entity_poly.entity_id
_entity_poly.type
_entity_poly.pdbx_seq_one_letter_code
_entity_poly.pdbx_strand_id
1 'polypeptide(L)'
;MQILEPQQDSKARLQERVEQLRQKIQEQNQAVGSVFQELSAQQVQYSQRVGTLSELLQQVNHSQIALTAAEQELQIQQETQSRLIQEQRDKQRQLDKLEAQAQALQETQGTGVVEVLQRAKLSGICGLVAQLGKVDPRYQLALEIAAGARLSFLVVEDDRVAASGIQILKQQRGGRATF
;
A
#
# COMPACT_ATOMS: atom_id res chain seq x y z
N MET A 1 21.15 -89.92 74.16
CA MET A 1 20.95 -89.26 72.85
C MET A 1 19.82 -88.22 72.97
N GLN A 2 20.07 -87.04 73.56
CA GLN A 2 18.99 -86.10 73.91
C GLN A 2 19.33 -84.61 73.70
N ILE A 3 20.38 -84.33 72.93
CA ILE A 3 20.90 -82.95 72.71
C ILE A 3 20.61 -82.45 71.28
N LEU A 4 20.05 -83.29 70.41
CA LEU A 4 19.90 -83.03 68.97
C LEU A 4 18.59 -82.33 68.57
N GLU A 5 17.48 -82.49 69.32
CA GLU A 5 16.18 -81.87 68.98
C GLU A 5 16.15 -80.33 69.05
N PRO A 6 16.64 -79.64 70.11
CA PRO A 6 16.59 -78.17 70.16
C PRO A 6 17.52 -77.50 69.14
N GLN A 7 18.57 -78.20 68.67
CA GLN A 7 19.47 -77.71 67.63
C GLN A 7 18.85 -77.82 66.22
N GLN A 8 17.99 -78.80 65.98
CA GLN A 8 17.28 -78.93 64.70
C GLN A 8 16.18 -77.88 64.54
N ASP A 9 15.44 -77.55 65.60
CA ASP A 9 14.44 -76.48 65.60
C ASP A 9 15.05 -75.10 65.37
N SER A 10 16.20 -74.82 66.01
CA SER A 10 16.94 -73.57 65.79
C SER A 10 17.44 -73.45 64.34
N LYS A 11 17.94 -74.55 63.77
CA LYS A 11 18.34 -74.63 62.36
C LYS A 11 17.17 -74.39 61.41
N ALA A 12 16.01 -74.98 61.68
CA ALA A 12 14.80 -74.79 60.87
C ALA A 12 14.31 -73.33 60.89
N ARG A 13 14.28 -72.68 62.06
CA ARG A 13 13.92 -71.25 62.19
C ARG A 13 14.92 -70.33 61.46
N LEU A 14 16.21 -70.66 61.53
CA LEU A 14 17.26 -69.95 60.78
C LEU A 14 17.08 -70.13 59.26
N GLN A 15 16.73 -71.33 58.79
CA GLN A 15 16.45 -71.59 57.37
C GLN A 15 15.22 -70.81 56.88
N GLU A 16 14.12 -70.82 57.63
CA GLU A 16 12.91 -70.04 57.32
C GLU A 16 13.23 -68.54 57.27
N ARG A 17 14.03 -68.03 58.22
CA ARG A 17 14.45 -66.62 58.23
C ARG A 17 15.32 -66.27 57.02
N VAL A 18 16.21 -67.17 56.59
CA VAL A 18 17.02 -66.99 55.38
C VAL A 18 16.15 -66.95 54.13
N GLU A 19 15.13 -67.81 54.03
CA GLU A 19 14.18 -67.80 52.91
C GLU A 19 13.33 -66.53 52.87
N GLN A 20 12.82 -66.07 54.01
CA GLN A 20 12.12 -64.79 54.11
C GLN A 20 13.00 -63.60 53.67
N LEU A 21 14.27 -63.59 54.11
CA LEU A 21 15.22 -62.55 53.71
C LEU A 21 15.55 -62.63 52.22
N ARG A 22 15.67 -63.82 51.64
CA ARG A 22 15.88 -64.01 50.19
C ARG A 22 14.69 -63.49 49.39
N GLN A 23 13.46 -63.80 49.78
CA GLN A 23 12.25 -63.27 49.15
C GLN A 23 12.22 -61.75 49.22
N LYS A 24 12.51 -61.17 50.39
CA LYS A 24 12.53 -59.72 50.58
C LYS A 24 13.61 -59.03 49.74
N ILE A 25 14.79 -59.63 49.61
CA ILE A 25 15.85 -59.15 48.72
C ILE A 25 15.40 -59.23 47.25
N GLN A 26 14.73 -60.32 46.85
CA GLN A 26 14.21 -60.48 45.50
C GLN A 26 13.14 -59.43 45.16
N GLU A 27 12.18 -59.19 46.05
CA GLU A 27 11.16 -58.15 45.90
C GLU A 27 11.79 -56.76 45.82
N GLN A 28 12.75 -56.45 46.70
CA GLN A 28 13.47 -55.18 46.67
C GLN A 28 14.27 -55.00 45.38
N ASN A 29 14.94 -56.04 44.89
CA ASN A 29 15.66 -55.97 43.62
C ASN A 29 14.72 -55.76 42.43
N GLN A 30 13.54 -56.38 42.43
CA GLN A 30 12.51 -56.14 41.41
C GLN A 30 11.99 -54.70 41.45
N ALA A 31 11.71 -54.17 42.64
CA ALA A 31 11.26 -52.79 42.81
C ALA A 31 12.33 -51.76 42.39
N VAL A 32 13.60 -52.01 42.73
CA VAL A 32 14.72 -51.17 42.25
C VAL A 32 14.84 -51.23 40.73
N GLY A 33 14.65 -52.42 40.13
CA GLY A 33 14.65 -52.61 38.69
C GLY A 33 13.55 -51.82 37.98
N SER A 34 12.31 -51.83 38.50
CA SER A 34 11.20 -51.07 37.92
C SER A 34 11.42 -49.56 38.04
N VAL A 35 11.86 -49.08 39.20
CA VAL A 35 12.16 -47.65 39.41
C VAL A 35 13.29 -47.19 38.50
N PHE A 36 14.32 -48.01 38.27
CA PHE A 36 15.39 -47.68 37.33
C PHE A 36 14.89 -47.58 35.88
N GLN A 37 14.00 -48.47 35.45
CA GLN A 37 13.38 -48.40 34.13
C GLN A 37 12.51 -47.15 33.97
N GLU A 38 11.70 -46.81 34.97
CA GLU A 38 10.88 -45.60 34.98
C GLU A 38 11.74 -44.33 34.93
N LEU A 39 12.80 -44.28 35.73
CA LEU A 39 13.73 -43.14 35.75
C LEU A 39 14.44 -42.98 34.40
N SER A 40 14.87 -44.09 33.78
CA SER A 40 15.49 -44.09 32.45
C SER A 40 14.51 -43.58 31.38
N ALA A 41 13.26 -44.04 31.41
CA ALA A 41 12.22 -43.58 30.50
C ALA A 41 11.93 -42.08 30.68
N GLN A 42 11.86 -41.61 31.93
CA GLN A 42 11.64 -40.20 32.25
C GLN A 42 12.83 -39.33 31.81
N GLN A 43 14.06 -39.82 31.94
CA GLN A 43 15.27 -39.13 31.48
C GLN A 43 15.24 -38.92 29.95
N VAL A 44 14.80 -39.93 29.19
CA VAL A 44 14.65 -39.85 27.73
C VAL A 44 13.55 -38.88 27.34
N GLN A 45 12.41 -38.89 28.04
CA GLN A 45 11.34 -37.92 27.79
C GLN A 45 11.78 -36.48 28.09
N TYR A 46 12.56 -36.28 29.15
CA TYR A 46 13.09 -34.97 29.49
C TYR A 46 14.07 -34.46 28.42
N SER A 47 14.98 -35.30 27.92
CA SER A 47 15.91 -34.91 26.86
C SER A 47 15.19 -34.58 25.56
N GLN A 48 14.14 -35.33 25.20
CA GLN A 48 13.29 -35.02 24.05
C GLN A 48 12.58 -33.67 24.21
N ARG A 49 11.98 -33.41 25.38
CA ARG A 49 11.31 -32.13 25.66
C ARG A 49 12.26 -30.94 25.58
N VAL A 50 13.49 -31.09 26.08
CA VAL A 50 14.53 -30.05 25.97
C VAL A 50 14.89 -29.79 24.51
N GLY A 51 15.02 -30.85 23.69
CA GLY A 51 15.25 -30.73 22.25
C GLY A 51 14.13 -29.96 21.55
N THR A 52 12.87 -30.35 21.77
CA THR A 52 11.72 -29.67 21.18
C THR A 52 11.62 -28.21 21.62
N LEU A 53 11.92 -27.91 22.89
CA LEU A 53 11.91 -26.54 23.40
C LEU A 53 13.01 -25.68 22.74
N SER A 54 14.19 -26.26 22.50
CA SER A 54 15.27 -25.59 21.77
C SER A 54 14.85 -25.26 20.32
N GLU A 55 14.20 -26.20 19.63
CA GLU A 55 13.70 -25.99 18.27
C GLU A 55 12.63 -24.89 18.21
N LEU A 56 11.67 -24.92 19.14
CA LEU A 56 10.63 -23.89 19.27
C LEU A 56 11.22 -22.50 19.52
N LEU A 57 12.24 -22.40 20.38
CA LEU A 57 12.93 -21.12 20.62
C LEU A 57 13.62 -20.59 19.36
N GLN A 58 14.24 -21.47 18.56
CA GLN A 58 14.83 -21.07 17.28
C GLN A 58 13.77 -20.59 16.29
N GLN A 59 12.62 -21.26 16.21
CA GLN A 59 11.51 -20.84 15.36
C GLN A 59 10.93 -19.49 15.77
N VAL A 60 10.75 -19.25 17.08
CA VAL A 60 10.28 -17.97 17.61
C VAL A 60 11.26 -16.86 17.28
N ASN A 61 12.57 -17.09 17.46
CA ASN A 61 13.59 -16.10 17.13
C ASN A 61 13.61 -15.77 15.63
N HIS A 62 13.53 -16.79 14.77
CA HIS A 62 13.45 -16.60 13.33
C HIS A 62 12.20 -15.81 12.92
N SER A 63 11.06 -16.13 13.53
CA SER A 63 9.80 -15.43 13.29
C SER A 63 9.85 -13.97 13.76
N GLN A 64 10.50 -13.68 14.88
CA GLN A 64 10.73 -12.31 15.35
C GLN A 64 11.57 -11.52 14.36
N ILE A 65 12.68 -12.08 13.86
CA ILE A 65 13.53 -11.42 12.86
C ILE A 65 12.72 -11.13 11.59
N ALA A 66 11.98 -12.11 11.09
CA ALA A 66 11.14 -11.94 9.90
C ALA A 66 10.06 -10.86 10.10
N LEU A 67 9.42 -10.82 11.28
CA LEU A 67 8.43 -9.81 11.63
C LEU A 67 9.04 -8.41 11.63
N THR A 68 10.19 -8.23 12.30
CA THR A 68 10.85 -6.92 12.35
C THR A 68 11.28 -6.43 10.96
N ALA A 69 11.73 -7.31 10.08
CA ALA A 69 12.05 -6.96 8.70
C ALA A 69 10.80 -6.54 7.90
N ALA A 70 9.69 -7.26 8.08
CA ALA A 70 8.42 -6.92 7.43
C ALA A 70 7.85 -5.58 7.94
N GLU A 71 7.99 -5.28 9.23
CA GLU A 71 7.57 -4.00 9.82
C GLU A 71 8.39 -2.83 9.25
N GLN A 72 9.71 -2.99 9.10
CA GLN A 72 10.59 -1.98 8.48
C GLN A 72 10.22 -1.72 7.01
N GLU A 73 9.98 -2.78 6.24
CA GLU A 73 9.56 -2.67 4.85
C GLU A 73 8.20 -1.96 4.74
N LEU A 74 7.24 -2.31 5.59
CA LEU A 74 5.94 -1.65 5.64
C LEU A 74 6.07 -0.16 5.94
N GLN A 75 6.95 0.23 6.87
CA GLN A 75 7.20 1.63 7.19
C GLN A 75 7.74 2.39 5.97
N ILE A 76 8.73 1.84 5.26
CA ILE A 76 9.30 2.46 4.06
C ILE A 76 8.23 2.62 2.97
N GLN A 77 7.37 1.63 2.80
CA GLN A 77 6.27 1.68 1.83
C GLN A 77 5.24 2.76 2.19
N GLN A 78 4.90 2.92 3.47
CA GLN A 78 3.98 3.96 3.93
C GLN A 78 4.56 5.38 3.71
N GLU A 79 5.83 5.59 4.03
CA GLU A 79 6.53 6.85 3.79
C GLU A 79 6.59 7.18 2.29
N THR A 80 6.89 6.18 1.46
CA THR A 80 6.91 6.31 0.00
C THR A 80 5.53 6.65 -0.56
N GLN A 81 4.49 5.97 -0.08
CA GLN A 81 3.10 6.23 -0.48
C GLN A 81 2.69 7.66 -0.13
N SER A 82 2.98 8.11 1.10
CA SER A 82 2.68 9.47 1.54
C SER A 82 3.37 10.52 0.66
N ARG A 83 4.66 10.32 0.34
CA ARG A 83 5.41 11.18 -0.58
C ARG A 83 4.79 11.24 -1.97
N LEU A 84 4.40 10.08 -2.54
CA LEU A 84 3.79 10.01 -3.87
C LEU A 84 2.42 10.68 -3.92
N ILE A 85 1.60 10.54 -2.87
CA ILE A 85 0.31 11.23 -2.77
C ILE A 85 0.51 12.75 -2.75
N GLN A 86 1.52 13.23 -2.02
CA GLN A 86 1.82 14.66 -1.96
C GLN A 86 2.29 15.18 -3.33
N GLU A 87 3.20 14.47 -3.99
CA GLU A 87 3.67 14.82 -5.33
C GLU A 87 2.54 14.82 -6.37
N GLN A 88 1.64 13.83 -6.31
CA GLN A 88 0.45 13.76 -7.16
C GLN A 88 -0.45 14.98 -6.95
N ARG A 89 -0.71 15.38 -5.71
CA ARG A 89 -1.52 16.56 -5.40
C ARG A 89 -0.89 17.84 -5.93
N ASP A 90 0.42 17.98 -5.78
CA ASP A 90 1.12 19.18 -6.25
C ASP A 90 1.13 19.25 -7.78
N LYS A 91 1.34 18.12 -8.47
CA LYS A 91 1.19 18.03 -9.94
C LYS A 91 -0.24 18.32 -10.40
N GLN A 92 -1.26 17.81 -9.70
CA GLN A 92 -2.65 18.10 -10.04
C GLN A 92 -2.94 19.60 -9.94
N ARG A 93 -2.49 20.26 -8.86
CA ARG A 93 -2.64 21.72 -8.71
C ARG A 93 -1.93 22.50 -9.83
N GLN A 94 -0.77 22.03 -10.27
CA GLN A 94 -0.06 22.64 -11.39
C GLN A 94 -0.83 22.47 -12.71
N LEU A 95 -1.40 21.29 -12.94
CA LEU A 95 -2.27 21.03 -14.10
C LEU A 95 -3.50 21.94 -14.08
N ASP A 96 -4.24 21.98 -12.97
CA ASP A 96 -5.43 22.83 -12.83
C ASP A 96 -5.09 24.31 -13.11
N LYS A 97 -3.92 24.77 -12.64
CA LYS A 97 -3.45 26.14 -12.90
C LYS A 97 -3.13 26.36 -14.38
N LEU A 98 -2.46 25.42 -15.04
CA LEU A 98 -2.13 25.51 -16.47
C LEU A 98 -3.39 25.46 -17.34
N GLU A 99 -4.35 24.60 -16.99
CA GLU A 99 -5.65 24.53 -17.69
C GLU A 99 -6.42 25.84 -17.55
N ALA A 100 -6.49 26.41 -16.34
CA ALA A 100 -7.12 27.71 -16.12
C ALA A 100 -6.43 28.83 -16.91
N GLN A 101 -5.09 28.81 -16.98
CA GLN A 101 -4.33 29.77 -17.80
C GLN A 101 -4.59 29.60 -19.29
N ALA A 102 -4.62 28.35 -19.78
CA ALA A 102 -4.90 28.06 -21.18
C ALA A 102 -6.32 28.50 -21.57
N GLN A 103 -7.30 28.24 -20.71
CA GLN A 103 -8.67 28.69 -20.91
C GLN A 103 -8.77 30.22 -20.94
N ALA A 104 -8.12 30.92 -20.00
CA ALA A 104 -8.07 32.39 -20.00
C ALA A 104 -7.41 32.95 -21.29
N LEU A 105 -6.35 32.30 -21.79
CA LEU A 105 -5.73 32.68 -23.06
C LEU A 105 -6.67 32.48 -24.25
N GLN A 106 -7.37 31.34 -24.33
CA GLN A 106 -8.34 31.10 -25.40
C GLN A 106 -9.49 32.11 -25.37
N GLU A 107 -9.98 32.47 -24.19
CA GLU A 107 -10.99 33.51 -24.03
C GLU A 107 -10.48 34.89 -24.47
N THR A 108 -9.19 35.19 -24.27
CA THR A 108 -8.58 36.47 -24.65
C THR A 108 -8.30 36.55 -26.15
N GLN A 109 -7.89 35.44 -26.78
CA GLN A 109 -7.55 35.40 -28.20
C GLN A 109 -8.75 35.17 -29.13
N GLY A 110 -9.93 34.80 -28.60
CA GLY A 110 -11.15 34.65 -29.39
C GLY A 110 -11.12 33.50 -30.41
N THR A 111 -10.06 32.69 -30.45
CA THR A 111 -9.84 31.63 -31.45
C THR A 111 -10.84 30.49 -31.34
N GLY A 112 -11.20 30.08 -30.11
CA GLY A 112 -12.20 29.03 -29.89
C GLY A 112 -13.61 29.42 -30.36
N VAL A 113 -13.96 30.71 -30.28
CA VAL A 113 -15.25 31.22 -30.77
C VAL A 113 -15.36 31.07 -32.28
N VAL A 114 -14.29 31.43 -33.01
CA VAL A 114 -14.27 31.37 -34.47
C VAL A 114 -14.48 29.93 -34.95
N GLU A 115 -13.84 28.94 -34.31
CA GLU A 115 -14.04 27.53 -34.65
C GLU A 115 -15.49 27.06 -34.43
N VAL A 116 -16.10 27.46 -33.32
CA VAL A 116 -17.50 27.10 -33.01
C VAL A 116 -18.45 27.68 -34.05
N LEU A 117 -18.26 28.96 -34.41
CA LEU A 117 -19.11 29.63 -35.42
C LEU A 117 -18.90 29.05 -36.83
N GLN A 118 -17.66 28.68 -37.18
CA GLN A 118 -17.37 28.00 -38.45
C GLN A 118 -18.00 26.59 -38.51
N ARG A 119 -17.94 25.81 -37.43
CA ARG A 119 -18.61 24.50 -37.34
C ARG A 119 -20.12 24.61 -37.46
N ALA A 120 -20.70 25.67 -36.90
CA ALA A 120 -22.12 25.99 -37.04
C ALA A 120 -22.51 26.53 -38.43
N LYS A 121 -21.53 26.74 -39.32
CA LYS A 121 -21.71 27.26 -40.68
C LYS A 121 -22.47 28.58 -40.73
N LEU A 122 -22.24 29.47 -39.75
CA LEU A 122 -22.84 30.79 -39.75
C LEU A 122 -22.25 31.63 -40.90
N SER A 123 -23.11 32.06 -41.83
CA SER A 123 -22.74 32.96 -42.93
C SER A 123 -22.69 34.42 -42.48
N GLY A 124 -21.90 35.24 -43.17
CA GLY A 124 -21.78 36.68 -42.89
C GLY A 124 -20.73 37.05 -41.84
N ILE A 125 -19.84 36.11 -41.49
CA ILE A 125 -18.64 36.39 -40.68
C ILE A 125 -17.51 36.80 -41.61
N CYS A 126 -16.99 38.02 -41.43
CA CYS A 126 -15.86 38.53 -42.19
C CYS A 126 -14.52 38.03 -41.64
N GLY A 127 -14.41 37.87 -40.32
CA GLY A 127 -13.21 37.39 -39.63
C GLY A 127 -12.85 38.24 -38.41
N LEU A 128 -11.73 37.94 -37.77
CA LEU A 128 -11.22 38.77 -36.66
C LEU A 128 -10.62 40.07 -37.21
N VAL A 129 -10.70 41.18 -36.46
CA VAL A 129 -10.06 42.45 -36.85
C VAL A 129 -8.58 42.27 -37.21
N ALA A 130 -7.85 41.43 -36.48
CA ALA A 130 -6.45 41.10 -36.75
C ALA A 130 -6.20 40.47 -38.13
N GLN A 131 -7.21 39.81 -38.72
CA GLN A 131 -7.11 39.08 -39.99
C GLN A 131 -7.49 39.95 -41.20
N LEU A 132 -8.15 41.09 -40.97
CA LEU A 132 -8.73 41.91 -42.03
C LEU A 132 -7.82 43.05 -42.51
N GLY A 133 -6.82 43.41 -41.71
CA GLY A 133 -5.88 44.49 -42.02
C GLY A 133 -4.47 43.99 -42.33
N LYS A 134 -3.72 44.78 -43.09
CA LYS A 134 -2.25 44.65 -43.22
C LYS A 134 -1.60 45.93 -42.73
N VAL A 135 -0.51 45.80 -41.98
CA VAL A 135 0.29 46.93 -41.49
C VAL A 135 1.73 46.74 -41.91
N ASP A 136 2.43 47.85 -42.14
CA ASP A 136 3.88 47.82 -42.32
C ASP A 136 4.53 47.23 -41.04
N PRO A 137 5.46 46.25 -41.17
CA PRO A 137 6.14 45.63 -40.04
C PRO A 137 6.75 46.64 -39.04
N ARG A 138 7.18 47.81 -39.52
CA ARG A 138 7.73 48.89 -38.68
C ARG A 138 6.75 49.40 -37.62
N TYR A 139 5.44 49.36 -37.90
CA TYR A 139 4.39 49.87 -37.01
C TYR A 139 3.56 48.78 -36.34
N GLN A 140 3.86 47.51 -36.61
CA GLN A 140 3.06 46.38 -36.15
C GLN A 140 2.90 46.35 -34.62
N LEU A 141 4.00 46.44 -33.87
CA LEU A 141 3.97 46.41 -32.40
C LEU A 141 3.17 47.59 -31.81
N ALA A 142 3.32 48.79 -32.38
CA ALA A 142 2.60 49.97 -31.91
C ALA A 142 1.09 49.83 -32.12
N LEU A 143 0.67 49.28 -33.27
CA LEU A 143 -0.73 49.01 -33.56
C LEU A 143 -1.29 47.90 -32.68
N GLU A 144 -0.52 46.84 -32.44
CA GLU A 144 -0.92 45.73 -31.55
C GLU A 144 -1.19 46.22 -30.12
N ILE A 145 -0.29 47.06 -29.58
CA ILE A 145 -0.47 47.66 -28.25
C ILE A 145 -1.66 48.63 -28.24
N ALA A 146 -1.81 49.48 -29.27
CA ALA A 146 -2.88 50.48 -29.33
C ALA A 146 -4.28 49.85 -29.50
N ALA A 147 -4.38 48.77 -30.26
CA ALA A 147 -5.64 48.07 -30.51
C ALA A 147 -5.98 47.07 -29.40
N GLY A 148 -4.98 46.40 -28.82
CA GLY A 148 -5.12 45.46 -27.72
C GLY A 148 -6.17 44.38 -28.00
N ALA A 149 -7.08 44.14 -27.04
CA ALA A 149 -8.14 43.13 -27.14
C ALA A 149 -9.12 43.33 -28.32
N ARG A 150 -9.17 44.53 -28.92
CA ARG A 150 -10.05 44.82 -30.06
C ARG A 150 -9.63 44.08 -31.33
N LEU A 151 -8.37 43.65 -31.40
CA LEU A 151 -7.88 42.81 -32.49
C LEU A 151 -8.59 41.45 -32.55
N SER A 152 -9.12 40.98 -31.43
CA SER A 152 -9.88 39.73 -31.31
C SER A 152 -11.39 39.90 -31.56
N PHE A 153 -11.87 41.10 -31.95
CA PHE A 153 -13.30 41.31 -32.22
C PHE A 153 -13.68 40.68 -33.57
N LEU A 154 -14.87 40.10 -33.65
CA LEU A 154 -15.36 39.37 -34.81
C LEU A 154 -16.21 40.27 -35.69
N VAL A 155 -15.69 40.67 -36.84
CA VAL A 155 -16.41 41.51 -37.78
C VAL A 155 -17.46 40.66 -38.52
N VAL A 156 -18.68 41.16 -38.57
CA VAL A 156 -19.82 40.55 -39.27
C VAL A 156 -20.48 41.55 -40.22
N GLU A 157 -21.26 41.06 -41.18
CA GLU A 157 -21.93 41.89 -42.19
C GLU A 157 -23.05 42.76 -41.62
N ASP A 158 -23.83 42.24 -40.66
CA ASP A 158 -24.93 42.96 -40.02
C ASP A 158 -25.26 42.47 -38.59
N ASP A 159 -26.10 43.22 -37.89
CA ASP A 159 -26.52 42.92 -36.50
C ASP A 159 -27.28 41.59 -36.37
N ARG A 160 -27.92 41.10 -37.44
CA ARG A 160 -28.66 39.83 -37.42
C ARG A 160 -27.70 38.65 -37.38
N VAL A 161 -26.57 38.75 -38.09
CA VAL A 161 -25.48 37.77 -38.02
C VAL A 161 -24.87 37.76 -36.61
N ALA A 162 -24.61 38.93 -36.01
CA ALA A 162 -24.11 39.01 -34.62
C ALA A 162 -25.07 38.33 -33.62
N ALA A 163 -26.37 38.64 -33.70
CA ALA A 163 -27.37 38.04 -32.83
C ALA A 163 -27.44 36.50 -32.98
N SER A 164 -27.35 36.01 -34.21
CA SER A 164 -27.33 34.57 -34.51
C SER A 164 -26.07 33.90 -33.95
N GLY A 165 -24.90 34.55 -34.08
CA GLY A 165 -23.64 34.10 -33.50
C GLY A 165 -23.70 33.99 -31.98
N ILE A 166 -24.27 34.99 -31.30
CA ILE A 166 -24.47 34.96 -29.84
C ILE A 166 -25.35 33.77 -29.43
N GLN A 167 -26.43 33.49 -30.17
CA GLN A 167 -27.29 32.33 -29.88
C GLN A 167 -26.54 31.00 -30.04
N ILE A 168 -25.77 30.84 -31.12
CA ILE A 168 -24.98 29.63 -31.36
C ILE A 168 -23.97 29.41 -30.22
N LEU A 169 -23.24 30.46 -29.81
CA LEU A 169 -22.26 30.37 -28.73
C LEU A 169 -22.91 30.02 -27.39
N LYS A 170 -24.10 30.55 -27.10
CA LYS A 170 -24.87 30.18 -25.91
C LYS A 170 -25.31 28.72 -25.93
N GLN A 171 -25.83 28.23 -27.05
CA GLN A 171 -26.30 26.84 -27.18
C GLN A 171 -25.15 25.83 -27.06
N GLN A 172 -24.01 26.13 -27.68
CA GLN A 172 -22.86 25.22 -27.73
C GLN A 172 -21.85 25.44 -26.59
N ARG A 173 -22.12 26.38 -25.68
CA ARG A 173 -21.16 26.86 -24.66
C ARG A 173 -19.80 27.21 -25.28
N GLY A 174 -19.83 27.83 -26.47
CA GLY A 174 -18.67 28.10 -27.31
C GLY A 174 -17.79 29.28 -26.89
N GLY A 175 -17.95 29.76 -25.65
CA GLY A 175 -17.21 30.90 -25.11
C GLY A 175 -17.90 32.26 -25.33
N ARG A 176 -17.11 33.34 -25.15
CA ARG A 176 -17.57 34.73 -25.23
C ARG A 176 -16.86 35.44 -26.38
N ALA A 177 -17.62 36.19 -27.16
CA ALA A 177 -17.11 36.98 -28.28
C ALA A 177 -17.65 38.40 -28.21
N THR A 178 -16.87 39.33 -28.76
CA THR A 178 -17.34 40.67 -29.11
C THR A 178 -17.41 40.74 -30.62
N PHE A 179 -18.53 41.22 -31.14
CA PHE A 179 -18.79 41.41 -32.57
C PHE A 179 -18.63 42.88 -32.92
#